data_AF-A0A1H4DFB3-F1
#
_entry.id   AF-A0A1H4DFB3-F1
#
_cell.length_a   1.000
_cell.length_b   1.000
_cell.length_c   1.000
_cell.angle_alpha   90.00
_cell.angle_beta   90.00
_cell.angle_gamma   90.00
#
_symmetry.space_group_name_H-M   'P 1'
#
loop_
_entity.id
_entity.type
_entity.pdbx_description
1 polymer ?
#
loop_
_entity_poly.entity_id
_entity_poly.type
_entity_poly.pdbx_seq_one_letter_code
_entity_poly.pdbx_strand_id
1 'polypeptide(L)'
;MKKLFCASLLFISCWSFSQEKIQETRLTDEVFRINLINPGVEYEFPTSDFSTLSTGLGVGYSGEIDELTVGKKTGFIYIIAPFLEVQHKLFYNLNKRKRKDKSIVNNSGNFITAGVQAKGPSIADNVERTSDYDFSLGLAWGIQRSYKEKYHLLFHIGPKYFFDTKGNGGFFPILIQLNLGFDL
;
A
#
# COMPACT_ATOMS: atom_id res chain seq x y z
N MET A 1 45.24 -0.91 -3.20
CA MET A 1 44.03 -0.81 -4.05
C MET A 1 43.55 -2.16 -4.63
N LYS A 2 43.78 -3.31 -3.99
CA LYS A 2 43.31 -4.63 -4.48
C LYS A 2 42.24 -5.30 -3.60
N LYS A 3 41.84 -4.67 -2.48
CA LYS A 3 40.84 -5.22 -1.53
C LYS A 3 39.41 -4.71 -1.74
N LEU A 4 39.20 -3.72 -2.62
CA LEU A 4 37.88 -3.16 -2.93
C LEU A 4 37.14 -3.91 -4.05
N PHE A 5 37.82 -4.76 -4.81
CA PHE A 5 37.20 -5.48 -5.93
C PHE A 5 36.35 -6.67 -5.47
N CYS A 6 36.72 -7.34 -4.38
CA CYS A 6 35.97 -8.50 -3.87
C CYS A 6 34.61 -8.14 -3.23
N ALA A 7 34.43 -6.92 -2.73
CA ALA A 7 33.15 -6.49 -2.16
C ALA A 7 32.07 -6.28 -3.23
N SER A 8 32.46 -5.96 -4.47
CA SER A 8 31.51 -5.77 -5.58
C SER A 8 30.92 -7.09 -6.12
N LEU A 9 31.66 -8.19 -6.01
CA LEU A 9 31.22 -9.51 -6.48
C LEU A 9 30.20 -10.18 -5.55
N LEU A 10 30.21 -9.84 -4.26
CA LEU A 10 29.25 -10.37 -3.27
C LEU A 10 27.85 -9.75 -3.37
N PHE A 11 27.72 -8.55 -3.96
CA PHE A 11 26.41 -7.93 -4.19
C PHE A 11 25.67 -8.50 -5.40
N ILE A 12 26.38 -9.07 -6.38
CA ILE A 12 25.78 -9.65 -7.59
C ILE A 12 25.22 -11.06 -7.32
N SER A 13 25.77 -11.81 -6.37
CA SER A 13 25.29 -13.16 -6.03
C SER A 13 23.93 -13.19 -5.32
N CYS A 14 23.43 -12.05 -4.82
CA CYS A 14 22.07 -11.96 -4.24
C CYS A 14 20.95 -11.81 -5.28
N TRP A 15 21.26 -11.71 -6.57
CA TRP A 15 20.27 -11.54 -7.64
C TRP A 15 19.97 -12.82 -8.42
N SER A 16 20.55 -13.96 -8.03
CA SER A 16 20.29 -15.24 -8.66
C SER A 16 19.05 -15.91 -8.07
N PHE A 17 17.86 -15.42 -8.42
CA PHE A 17 16.62 -16.17 -8.26
C PHE A 17 16.44 -17.13 -9.44
N SER A 18 17.09 -18.29 -9.37
CA SER A 18 16.73 -19.43 -10.23
C SER A 18 15.66 -20.25 -9.53
N GLN A 19 14.42 -19.76 -9.50
CA GLN A 19 13.28 -20.58 -9.09
C GLN A 19 12.74 -21.30 -10.33
N GLU A 20 12.92 -22.61 -10.34
CA GLU A 20 12.27 -23.52 -11.26
C GLU A 20 10.76 -23.29 -11.20
N LYS A 21 10.13 -22.97 -12.35
CA LYS A 21 8.71 -22.68 -12.45
C LYS A 21 7.92 -23.99 -12.41
N ILE A 22 7.87 -24.64 -11.26
CA ILE A 22 6.82 -25.62 -11.00
C ILE A 22 5.53 -24.82 -10.97
N GLN A 23 4.64 -25.07 -11.93
CA GLN A 23 3.32 -24.49 -12.01
C GLN A 23 2.43 -25.10 -10.92
N GLU A 24 2.81 -24.93 -9.66
CA GLU A 24 1.86 -24.98 -8.56
C GLU A 24 0.87 -23.86 -8.80
N THR A 25 -0.42 -24.18 -8.81
CA THR A 25 -1.50 -23.20 -9.01
C THR A 25 -1.52 -22.22 -7.83
N ARG A 26 -0.61 -21.23 -7.87
CA ARG A 26 -0.63 -20.07 -6.98
C ARG A 26 -2.04 -19.49 -6.99
N LEU A 27 -2.57 -19.24 -5.80
CA LEU A 27 -3.91 -18.68 -5.65
C LEU A 27 -3.92 -17.15 -5.72
N THR A 28 -2.73 -16.56 -5.71
CA THR A 28 -2.51 -15.12 -5.83
C THR A 28 -1.97 -14.77 -7.21
N ASP A 29 -2.50 -13.69 -7.76
CA ASP A 29 -2.21 -13.17 -9.09
C ASP A 29 -1.27 -11.96 -8.99
N GLU A 30 -0.50 -11.73 -10.05
CA GLU A 30 0.15 -10.44 -10.30
C GLU A 30 -0.87 -9.50 -10.93
N VAL A 31 -0.98 -8.27 -10.42
CA VAL A 31 -2.00 -7.32 -10.89
C VAL A 31 -1.41 -5.92 -10.94
N PHE A 32 -1.57 -5.26 -12.09
CA PHE A 32 -1.35 -3.83 -12.21
C PHE A 32 -2.71 -3.11 -12.14
N ARG A 33 -2.78 -2.00 -11.41
CA ARG A 33 -4.04 -1.28 -11.16
C ARG A 33 -3.91 0.21 -11.37
N ILE A 34 -4.99 0.81 -11.87
CA ILE A 34 -5.20 2.26 -11.89
C ILE A 34 -6.28 2.58 -10.86
N ASN A 35 -5.95 3.43 -9.89
CA ASN A 35 -6.83 3.82 -8.80
C ASN A 35 -7.49 5.18 -9.09
N LEU A 36 -8.76 5.32 -8.71
CA LEU A 36 -9.59 6.51 -8.98
C LEU A 36 -9.76 7.40 -7.75
N ILE A 37 -10.04 6.79 -6.59
CA ILE A 37 -10.30 7.53 -5.35
C ILE A 37 -9.04 8.26 -4.92
N ASN A 38 -7.91 7.54 -4.81
CA ASN A 38 -6.59 8.15 -4.68
C ASN A 38 -5.91 7.97 -6.05
N PRO A 39 -5.95 8.98 -6.95
CA PRO A 39 -5.45 8.85 -8.30
C PRO A 39 -4.00 8.38 -8.31
N GLY A 40 -3.75 7.25 -8.94
CA GLY A 40 -2.43 6.63 -8.91
C GLY A 40 -2.42 5.25 -9.55
N VAL A 41 -1.26 4.62 -9.47
CA VAL A 41 -1.03 3.26 -9.95
C VAL A 41 -0.61 2.37 -8.79
N GLU A 42 -0.97 1.11 -8.86
CA GLU A 42 -0.58 0.08 -7.90
C GLU A 42 -0.09 -1.16 -8.65
N TYR A 43 0.99 -1.75 -8.16
CA TYR A 43 1.49 -3.03 -8.63
C TYR A 43 1.50 -4.02 -7.47
N GLU A 44 0.74 -5.10 -7.60
CA GLU A 44 0.60 -6.15 -6.60
C GLU A 44 1.22 -7.43 -7.13
N PHE A 45 2.26 -7.91 -6.45
CA PHE A 45 2.98 -9.11 -6.84
C PHE A 45 2.85 -10.23 -5.78
N PRO A 46 2.67 -11.49 -6.20
CA PRO A 46 2.63 -12.63 -5.28
C PRO A 46 3.94 -12.86 -4.53
N THR A 47 3.85 -12.96 -3.20
CA THR A 47 4.95 -13.41 -2.34
C THR A 47 4.77 -14.86 -1.87
N SER A 48 3.53 -15.35 -1.80
CA SER A 48 3.18 -16.75 -1.57
C SER A 48 1.77 -17.03 -2.11
N ASP A 49 1.29 -18.29 -2.02
CA ASP A 49 -0.08 -18.66 -2.41
C ASP A 49 -1.18 -17.88 -1.68
N PHE A 50 -0.87 -17.26 -0.55
CA PHE A 50 -1.81 -16.52 0.27
C PHE A 50 -1.35 -15.11 0.56
N SER A 51 -0.27 -14.63 -0.05
CA SER A 51 0.23 -13.29 0.24
C SER A 51 0.77 -12.57 -0.99
N THR A 52 0.62 -11.26 -0.96
CA THR A 52 1.12 -10.36 -2.01
C THR A 52 1.81 -9.17 -1.37
N LEU A 53 2.78 -8.61 -2.07
CA LEU A 53 3.29 -7.27 -1.77
C LEU A 53 2.71 -6.30 -2.81
N SER A 54 2.08 -5.24 -2.33
CA SER A 54 1.49 -4.17 -3.14
C SER A 54 2.34 -2.92 -2.99
N THR A 55 2.67 -2.27 -4.10
CA THR A 55 3.36 -0.99 -4.15
C THR A 55 2.52 0.01 -4.93
N GLY A 56 2.14 1.11 -4.30
CA GLY A 56 1.28 2.16 -4.86
C GLY A 56 1.99 3.50 -4.93
N LEU A 57 1.81 4.22 -6.03
CA LEU A 57 2.27 5.60 -6.22
C LEU A 57 1.10 6.43 -6.73
N GLY A 58 0.83 7.57 -6.10
CA GLY A 58 -0.28 8.41 -6.50
C GLY A 58 -0.32 9.74 -5.78
N VAL A 59 -1.48 10.39 -5.87
CA VAL A 59 -1.81 11.63 -5.15
C VAL A 59 -2.96 11.33 -4.20
N GLY A 60 -2.76 11.65 -2.93
CA GLY A 60 -3.74 11.45 -1.87
C GLY A 60 -4.23 12.78 -1.31
N TYR A 61 -5.38 12.74 -0.66
CA TYR A 61 -5.93 13.85 0.09
C TYR A 61 -6.05 13.48 1.57
N SER A 62 -5.62 14.38 2.45
CA SER A 62 -5.79 14.24 3.90
C SER A 62 -6.34 15.52 4.51
N GLY A 63 -7.10 15.37 5.60
CA GLY A 63 -7.54 16.49 6.44
C GLY A 63 -6.45 16.91 7.43
N GLU A 64 -6.84 17.75 8.40
CA GLU A 64 -5.99 18.09 9.53
C GLU A 64 -5.69 16.85 10.37
N ILE A 65 -4.42 16.73 10.77
CA ILE A 65 -3.99 15.83 11.82
C ILE A 65 -3.30 16.74 12.83
N ASP A 66 -3.94 16.97 13.98
CA ASP A 66 -3.54 17.97 14.97
C ASP A 66 -2.06 17.88 15.37
N GLU A 67 -1.48 16.69 15.37
CA GLU A 67 -0.07 16.47 15.71
C GLU A 67 0.92 16.75 14.56
N LEU A 68 0.44 16.95 13.33
CA LEU A 68 1.26 17.24 12.12
C LEU A 68 0.96 18.62 11.49
N THR A 69 0.08 19.42 12.08
CA THR A 69 -0.31 20.74 11.56
C THR A 69 -0.03 21.85 12.56
N VAL A 70 0.38 23.01 12.06
CA VAL A 70 0.65 24.20 12.88
C VAL A 70 -0.48 25.21 12.72
N GLY A 71 -1.08 25.58 13.87
CA GLY A 71 -2.10 26.62 13.97
C GLY A 71 -3.53 26.10 13.76
N LYS A 72 -4.43 26.42 14.68
CA LYS A 72 -5.86 26.08 14.56
C LYS A 72 -6.49 26.88 13.43
N LYS A 73 -6.83 26.24 12.32
CA LYS A 73 -7.62 26.86 11.25
C LYS A 73 -9.09 26.46 11.41
N THR A 74 -9.99 27.43 11.32
CA THR A 74 -11.43 27.19 11.30
C THR A 74 -11.89 26.99 9.86
N GLY A 75 -12.45 25.82 9.54
CA GLY A 75 -13.00 25.53 8.21
C GLY A 75 -12.66 24.14 7.68
N PHE A 76 -12.92 23.91 6.38
CA PHE A 76 -12.53 22.69 5.68
C PHE A 76 -11.02 22.69 5.44
N ILE A 77 -10.31 21.69 5.96
CA ILE A 77 -8.85 21.57 5.83
C ILE A 77 -8.52 20.47 4.84
N TYR A 78 -7.60 20.78 3.92
CA TYR A 78 -7.12 19.83 2.92
C TYR A 78 -5.61 19.92 2.74
N ILE A 79 -5.01 18.76 2.49
CA ILE A 79 -3.64 18.56 2.04
C ILE A 79 -3.72 17.60 0.86
N ILE A 80 -3.24 18.03 -0.30
CA ILE A 80 -3.10 17.21 -1.51
C ILE A 80 -1.61 17.01 -1.74
N ALA A 81 -1.14 15.77 -1.68
CA ALA A 81 0.27 15.45 -1.75
C ALA A 81 0.52 14.11 -2.46
N PRO A 82 1.67 13.93 -3.11
CA PRO A 82 2.07 12.65 -3.65
C PRO A 82 2.37 11.68 -2.51
N PHE A 83 2.07 10.40 -2.71
CA PHE A 83 2.41 9.34 -1.77
C PHE A 83 3.06 8.15 -2.47
N LEU A 84 3.92 7.45 -1.73
CA LEU A 84 4.39 6.10 -2.03
C LEU A 84 3.92 5.19 -0.91
N GLU A 85 3.28 4.09 -1.25
CA GLU A 85 2.77 3.10 -0.30
C GLU A 85 3.31 1.71 -0.63
N VAL A 86 3.68 0.95 0.40
CA VAL A 86 4.04 -0.47 0.30
C VAL A 86 3.28 -1.24 1.34
N GLN A 87 2.55 -2.28 0.93
CA GLN A 87 1.70 -3.10 1.79
C GLN A 87 1.95 -4.59 1.55
N HIS A 88 2.13 -5.35 2.63
CA HIS A 88 2.10 -6.82 2.57
C HIS A 88 0.72 -7.32 2.98
N LYS A 89 0.00 -7.94 2.04
CA LYS A 89 -1.37 -8.45 2.23
C LYS A 89 -1.34 -9.97 2.41
N LEU A 90 -1.95 -10.48 3.47
CA LEU A 90 -2.12 -11.90 3.77
C LEU A 90 -3.61 -12.28 3.65
N PHE A 91 -3.95 -13.02 2.58
CA PHE A 91 -5.30 -13.47 2.28
C PHE A 91 -5.65 -14.78 2.99
N TYR A 92 -6.46 -14.68 4.04
CA TYR A 92 -6.82 -15.83 4.88
C TYR A 92 -8.00 -16.66 4.33
N ASN A 93 -8.65 -16.23 3.23
CA ASN A 93 -9.89 -16.86 2.76
C ASN A 93 -9.92 -17.30 1.28
N LEU A 94 -8.82 -17.22 0.52
CA LEU A 94 -8.81 -17.61 -0.91
C LEU A 94 -9.26 -19.06 -1.11
N ASN A 95 -8.70 -19.98 -0.32
CA ASN A 95 -9.11 -21.39 -0.33
C ASN A 95 -10.60 -21.59 -0.03
N LYS A 96 -11.13 -20.88 0.97
CA LYS A 96 -12.55 -20.94 1.32
C LYS A 96 -13.44 -20.41 0.19
N ARG A 97 -12.97 -19.41 -0.56
CA ARG A 97 -13.68 -18.86 -1.71
C ARG A 97 -13.65 -19.81 -2.90
N LYS A 98 -12.49 -20.36 -3.24
CA LYS A 98 -12.30 -21.36 -4.29
C LYS A 98 -13.20 -22.58 -4.08
N ARG A 99 -13.25 -23.14 -2.87
CA ARG A 99 -14.16 -24.25 -2.52
C ARG A 99 -15.66 -23.94 -2.59
N LYS A 100 -16.02 -22.66 -2.69
CA LYS A 100 -17.41 -22.19 -2.79
C LYS A 100 -17.72 -21.62 -4.18
N ASP A 101 -16.87 -21.93 -5.17
CA ASP A 101 -16.96 -21.43 -6.54
C ASP A 101 -17.06 -19.89 -6.62
N LYS A 102 -16.45 -19.20 -5.64
CA LYS A 102 -16.34 -17.75 -5.63
C LYS A 102 -15.04 -17.35 -6.29
N SER A 103 -15.12 -16.35 -7.18
CA SER A 103 -13.94 -15.80 -7.86
C SER A 103 -12.85 -15.37 -6.86
N ILE A 104 -11.62 -15.77 -7.17
CA ILE A 104 -10.39 -15.30 -6.53
C ILE A 104 -9.53 -14.44 -7.48
N VAL A 105 -10.02 -14.21 -8.71
CA VAL A 105 -9.32 -13.46 -9.76
C VAL A 105 -8.91 -12.07 -9.25
N ASN A 106 -7.70 -11.65 -9.63
CA ASN A 106 -7.06 -10.41 -9.23
C ASN A 106 -7.03 -10.24 -7.70
N ASN A 107 -6.74 -11.35 -7.02
CA ASN A 107 -6.65 -11.45 -5.56
C ASN A 107 -7.97 -11.07 -4.85
N SER A 108 -9.10 -11.49 -5.42
CA SER A 108 -10.43 -11.28 -4.82
C SER A 108 -10.58 -12.08 -3.51
N GLY A 109 -10.22 -11.46 -2.39
CA GLY A 109 -10.19 -12.11 -1.08
C GLY A 109 -10.40 -11.16 0.10
N ASN A 110 -10.37 -11.71 1.29
CA ASN A 110 -10.26 -10.94 2.53
C ASN A 110 -8.84 -11.14 3.05
N PHE A 111 -8.27 -10.09 3.61
CA PHE A 111 -6.88 -10.07 3.99
C PHE A 111 -6.65 -9.31 5.30
N ILE A 112 -5.49 -9.55 5.88
CA ILE A 112 -4.88 -8.67 6.86
C ILE A 112 -3.65 -8.06 6.17
N THR A 113 -3.36 -6.79 6.42
CA THR A 113 -2.23 -6.11 5.81
C THR A 113 -1.40 -5.37 6.85
N ALA A 114 -0.10 -5.32 6.61
CA ALA A 114 0.83 -4.41 7.25
C ALA A 114 1.48 -3.55 6.16
N GLY A 115 1.55 -2.24 6.36
CA GLY A 115 2.04 -1.35 5.33
C GLY A 115 2.70 -0.09 5.86
N VAL A 116 3.50 0.50 4.99
CA VAL A 116 4.17 1.78 5.21
C VAL A 116 3.77 2.73 4.09
N GLN A 117 3.59 4.00 4.40
CA GLN A 117 3.31 5.03 3.42
C GLN A 117 4.17 6.26 3.72
N ALA A 118 4.82 6.78 2.69
CA ALA A 118 5.52 8.06 2.70
C ALA A 118 4.72 9.08 1.91
N LYS A 119 4.55 10.28 2.47
CA LYS A 119 3.90 11.42 1.82
C LYS A 119 4.92 12.51 1.57
N GLY A 120 4.93 13.05 0.36
CA GLY A 120 5.87 14.09 -0.06
C GLY A 120 5.34 15.52 0.18
N PRO A 121 6.06 16.53 -0.35
CA PRO A 121 5.66 17.93 -0.27
C PRO A 121 4.26 18.14 -0.85
N SER A 122 3.48 19.03 -0.26
CA SER A 122 2.13 19.31 -0.73
C SER A 122 2.15 19.93 -2.13
N ILE A 123 1.23 19.48 -2.99
CA ILE A 123 0.93 20.13 -4.27
C ILE A 123 -0.03 21.30 -4.02
N ALA A 124 -1.00 21.10 -3.11
CA ALA A 124 -1.92 22.13 -2.66
C ALA A 124 -2.37 21.82 -1.23
N ASP A 125 -2.33 22.81 -0.35
CA ASP A 125 -2.87 22.73 0.99
C ASP A 125 -3.45 24.09 1.41
N ASN A 126 -4.21 24.09 2.49
CA ASN A 126 -4.64 25.31 3.17
C ASN A 126 -4.21 25.34 4.64
N VAL A 127 -3.24 24.51 5.01
CA VAL A 127 -2.70 24.36 6.37
C VAL A 127 -1.18 24.30 6.32
N GLU A 128 -0.52 24.80 7.37
CA GLU A 128 0.93 24.72 7.47
C GLU A 128 1.31 23.36 8.07
N ARG A 129 2.03 22.56 7.28
CA ARG A 129 2.55 21.26 7.73
C ARG A 129 3.83 21.46 8.54
N THR A 130 3.99 20.67 9.59
CA THR A 130 5.23 20.67 10.39
C THR A 130 6.45 20.28 9.56
N SER A 131 6.31 19.38 8.58
CA SER A 131 7.34 18.98 7.63
C SER A 131 6.76 18.69 6.24
N ASP A 132 7.59 18.82 5.21
CA ASP A 132 7.26 18.43 3.83
C ASP A 132 7.10 16.92 3.68
N TYR A 133 7.74 16.13 4.55
CA TYR A 133 7.70 14.68 4.52
C TYR A 133 7.12 14.13 5.81
N ASP A 134 6.11 13.26 5.67
CA ASP A 134 5.58 12.43 6.74
C ASP A 134 5.44 10.98 6.30
N PHE A 135 5.45 10.11 7.29
CA PHE A 135 5.44 8.67 7.13
C PHE A 135 4.34 8.09 8.00
N SER A 136 3.90 6.89 7.64
CA SER A 136 2.94 6.17 8.44
C SER A 136 3.11 4.68 8.33
N LEU A 137 2.75 4.00 9.41
CA LEU A 137 2.76 2.55 9.57
C LEU A 137 1.34 2.12 9.92
N GLY A 138 0.81 1.15 9.19
CA GLY A 138 -0.57 0.71 9.35
C GLY A 138 -0.69 -0.79 9.45
N LEU A 139 -1.62 -1.24 10.29
CA LEU A 139 -2.15 -2.59 10.27
C LEU A 139 -3.64 -2.49 9.94
N ALA A 140 -4.15 -3.34 9.05
CA ALA A 140 -5.56 -3.29 8.70
C ALA A 140 -6.13 -4.65 8.34
N TRP A 141 -7.41 -4.82 8.60
CA TRP A 141 -8.22 -5.88 8.03
C TRP A 141 -8.95 -5.34 6.81
N GLY A 142 -9.01 -6.14 5.73
CA GLY A 142 -9.56 -5.68 4.46
C GLY A 142 -10.29 -6.71 3.62
N ILE A 143 -10.99 -6.18 2.63
CA ILE A 143 -11.73 -6.86 1.59
C ILE A 143 -11.28 -6.28 0.25
N GLN A 144 -10.87 -7.16 -0.67
CA GLN A 144 -10.55 -6.84 -2.05
C GLN A 144 -11.46 -7.65 -2.98
N ARG A 145 -12.04 -7.01 -4.00
CA ARG A 145 -12.91 -7.64 -4.99
C ARG A 145 -12.59 -7.13 -6.38
N SER A 146 -12.52 -8.05 -7.33
CA SER A 146 -12.52 -7.76 -8.75
C SER A 146 -13.87 -8.18 -9.35
N TYR A 147 -14.52 -7.24 -10.02
CA TYR A 147 -15.77 -7.47 -10.74
C TYR A 147 -15.50 -7.50 -12.24
N LYS A 148 -16.05 -8.51 -12.92
CA LYS A 148 -15.80 -8.75 -14.35
C LYS A 148 -14.30 -8.75 -14.71
N GLU A 149 -13.46 -9.14 -13.75
CA GLU A 149 -11.99 -9.23 -13.90
C GLU A 149 -11.31 -7.90 -14.26
N LYS A 150 -12.02 -6.78 -14.09
CA LYS A 150 -11.56 -5.44 -14.50
C LYS A 150 -11.79 -4.37 -13.44
N TYR A 151 -12.91 -4.40 -12.73
CA TYR A 151 -13.25 -3.33 -11.78
C TYR A 151 -12.79 -3.72 -10.39
N HIS A 152 -11.88 -2.91 -9.85
CA HIS A 152 -11.27 -3.12 -8.55
C HIS A 152 -12.05 -2.39 -7.45
N LEU A 153 -12.31 -3.09 -6.35
CA LEU A 153 -12.81 -2.54 -5.09
C LEU A 153 -11.90 -3.00 -3.95
N LEU A 154 -11.38 -2.03 -3.21
CA LEU A 154 -10.62 -2.23 -1.98
C LEU A 154 -11.31 -1.50 -0.84
N PHE A 155 -11.53 -2.21 0.26
CA PHE A 155 -11.89 -1.61 1.54
C PHE A 155 -11.01 -2.21 2.62
N HIS A 156 -10.44 -1.38 3.47
CA HIS A 156 -9.79 -1.86 4.69
C HIS A 156 -9.88 -0.84 5.82
N ILE A 157 -9.78 -1.35 7.04
CA ILE A 157 -9.94 -0.60 8.26
C ILE A 157 -8.92 -1.09 9.29
N GLY A 158 -8.29 -0.15 9.99
CA GLY A 158 -7.37 -0.49 11.08
C GLY A 158 -6.56 0.69 11.59
N PRO A 159 -5.73 0.46 12.62
CA PRO A 159 -4.92 1.50 13.22
C PRO A 159 -3.78 1.97 12.31
N LYS A 160 -3.41 3.23 12.46
CA LYS A 160 -2.29 3.86 11.74
C LYS A 160 -1.52 4.77 12.67
N TYR A 161 -0.21 4.55 12.78
CA TYR A 161 0.73 5.46 13.43
C TYR A 161 1.35 6.33 12.35
N PHE A 162 1.44 7.64 12.59
CA PHE A 162 2.02 8.60 11.65
C PHE A 162 3.09 9.44 12.36
N PHE A 163 4.10 9.86 11.61
CA PHE A 163 5.19 10.65 12.14
C PHE A 163 5.87 11.47 11.04
N ASP A 164 6.46 12.60 11.39
CA ASP A 164 7.22 13.44 10.47
C ASP A 164 8.73 13.38 10.74
N THR A 165 9.50 14.05 9.90
CA THR A 165 10.96 14.14 10.03
C THR A 165 11.42 15.05 11.19
N LYS A 166 10.52 15.78 11.85
CA LYS A 166 10.81 16.64 13.00
C LYS A 166 10.53 15.95 14.34
N GLY A 167 10.09 14.69 14.31
CA GLY A 167 9.81 13.88 15.50
C GLY A 167 8.40 14.08 16.06
N ASN A 168 7.53 14.78 15.35
CA ASN A 168 6.11 14.80 15.69
C ASN A 168 5.46 13.50 15.21
N GLY A 169 4.45 13.04 15.92
CA GLY A 169 3.72 11.86 15.52
C GLY A 169 2.51 11.61 16.41
N GLY A 170 1.65 10.71 15.95
CA GLY A 170 0.41 10.40 16.61
C GLY A 170 -0.17 9.09 16.11
N PHE A 171 -1.31 8.73 16.69
CA PHE A 171 -1.93 7.43 16.47
C PHE A 171 -3.41 7.59 16.17
N PHE A 172 -3.84 7.12 14.99
CA PHE A 172 -5.24 6.95 14.68
C PHE A 172 -5.66 5.50 14.97
N PRO A 173 -6.60 5.27 15.91
CA PRO A 173 -7.03 3.91 16.26
C PRO A 173 -7.79 3.23 15.14
N ILE A 174 -8.52 4.00 14.33
CA ILE A 174 -9.36 3.50 13.24
C ILE A 174 -9.23 4.45 12.06
N LEU A 175 -8.49 4.02 11.04
CA LEU A 175 -8.47 4.63 9.72
C LEU A 175 -9.19 3.71 8.74
N ILE A 176 -10.04 4.29 7.90
CA ILE A 176 -10.70 3.59 6.79
C ILE A 176 -10.02 4.04 5.50
N GLN A 177 -9.72 3.09 4.62
CA GLN A 177 -9.37 3.39 3.23
C GLN A 177 -10.28 2.61 2.29
N LEU A 178 -10.72 3.33 1.27
CA LEU A 178 -11.56 2.85 0.19
C LEU A 178 -10.83 3.17 -1.12
N ASN A 179 -10.73 2.19 -2.01
CA ASN A 179 -10.22 2.39 -3.35
C ASN A 179 -11.15 1.76 -4.38
N LEU A 180 -11.31 2.46 -5.50
CA LEU A 180 -11.99 2.00 -6.70
C LEU A 180 -11.03 2.16 -7.85
N GLY A 181 -10.94 1.17 -8.72
CA GLY A 181 -9.96 1.20 -9.79
C GLY A 181 -10.23 0.22 -10.91
N PHE A 182 -9.23 0.06 -11.77
CA PHE A 182 -9.21 -0.88 -12.86
C PHE A 182 -8.01 -1.81 -12.72
N ASP A 183 -8.24 -3.12 -12.72
CA ASP A 183 -7.21 -4.13 -12.90
C ASP A 183 -6.87 -4.22 -14.41
N LEU A 184 -5.58 -4.22 -14.76
CA LEU A 184 -5.06 -4.27 -16.13
C LEU A 184 -4.42 -5.62 -16.47
#